data_AF-A0A9R1K8F0-F1
#
_entry.id   AF-A0A9R1K8F0-F1
#
_cell.length_a   1.000
_cell.length_b   1.000
_cell.length_c   1.000
_cell.angle_alpha   90.00
_cell.angle_beta   90.00
_cell.angle_gamma   90.00
#
_symmetry.space_group_name_H-M   'P 1'
#
loop_
_entity.id
_entity.type
_entity.pdbx_description
1 polymer ?
#
loop_
_entity_poly.entity_id
_entity_poly.type
_entity_poly.pdbx_seq_one_letter_code
_entity_poly.pdbx_strand_id
1 'polypeptide(L)'
;VCVFLKGEFDSEHISKEFLRLRAQRCYRSLKLDKSVSNLSCKNWQKMWHMYCEFATRGLTIDVRRSMGGCFRNSKILKNISFSWNDMLHEKSLMLTEELDARIRVMASITPPIQAPYLLKCVPDRVTDDGGAMVSDVILRMRSYRPQEGRWLTRTVLDYGGKECFVVRMRIGRGIWRRGPETPMAVKWEDRIIEVREGSWSYIASATSVGYAPEPSCFPL
;
A
#
# COMPACT_ATOMS: atom_id res chain seq x y z
N VAL A 1 6.33 9.64 8.88
CA VAL A 1 7.68 10.24 8.75
C VAL A 1 7.67 11.65 9.32
N CYS A 2 8.58 11.93 10.24
CA CYS A 2 8.78 13.24 10.83
C CYS A 2 10.14 13.80 10.38
N VAL A 3 10.16 15.09 10.04
CA VAL A 3 11.39 15.81 9.71
C VAL A 3 11.54 16.98 10.67
N PHE A 4 12.69 17.07 11.31
CA PHE A 4 13.07 18.09 12.26
C PHE A 4 14.26 18.88 11.74
N LEU A 5 14.31 20.16 12.08
CA LEU A 5 15.40 21.05 11.71
C LEU A 5 15.90 21.77 12.95
N LYS A 6 17.22 21.99 13.02
CA LYS A 6 17.90 22.75 14.06
C LYS A 6 19.02 23.53 13.41
N GLY A 7 19.10 24.84 13.64
CA GLY A 7 20.14 25.65 13.04
C GLY A 7 19.77 27.11 12.88
N GLU A 8 20.74 27.90 12.46
CA GLU A 8 20.59 29.33 12.19
C GLU A 8 20.82 29.58 10.69
N PHE A 9 20.00 30.46 10.11
CA PHE A 9 20.13 30.88 8.72
C PHE A 9 20.65 32.33 8.68
N ASP A 10 21.61 32.63 7.81
CA ASP A 10 22.20 33.97 7.70
C ASP A 10 21.20 34.97 7.13
N SER A 11 21.07 36.13 7.79
CA SER A 11 20.05 37.14 7.56
C SER A 11 20.10 37.85 6.21
N GLU A 12 21.25 37.85 5.54
CA GLU A 12 21.48 38.64 4.32
C GLU A 12 20.77 38.10 3.06
N HIS A 13 20.30 36.84 3.08
CA HIS A 13 19.66 36.20 1.92
C HIS A 13 18.27 35.60 2.18
N ILE A 14 17.73 35.83 3.38
CA ILE A 14 16.52 35.17 3.88
C ILE A 14 15.28 35.41 3.00
N SER A 15 15.14 36.58 2.37
CA SER A 15 13.90 36.96 1.68
C SER A 15 13.62 36.19 0.39
N LYS A 16 14.63 35.53 -0.19
CA LYS A 16 14.49 34.78 -1.45
C LYS A 16 14.76 33.29 -1.30
N GLU A 17 15.09 32.82 -0.11
CA GLU A 17 15.43 31.42 0.15
C GLU A 17 14.29 30.66 0.82
N PHE A 18 14.11 29.42 0.39
CA PHE A 18 13.11 28.51 0.93
C PHE A 18 13.63 27.08 0.91
N LEU A 19 13.15 26.29 1.87
CA LEU A 19 13.37 24.86 1.88
C LEU A 19 12.28 24.18 1.06
N ARG A 20 12.66 23.22 0.23
CA ARG A 20 11.74 22.35 -0.48
C ARG A 20 11.98 20.90 -0.08
N LEU A 21 10.99 20.29 0.53
CA LEU A 21 10.95 18.85 0.73
C LEU A 21 10.39 18.18 -0.53
N ARG A 22 11.01 17.08 -0.96
CA ARG A 22 10.58 16.23 -2.06
C ARG A 22 10.57 14.76 -1.66
N ALA A 23 9.59 14.02 -2.16
CA ALA A 23 9.63 12.56 -2.10
C ALA A 23 10.51 11.97 -3.20
N GLN A 24 11.33 10.98 -2.86
CA GLN A 24 12.12 10.21 -3.81
C GLN A 24 11.30 9.01 -4.30
N ARG A 25 11.18 8.86 -5.63
CA ARG A 25 10.43 7.78 -6.33
C ARG A 25 9.05 7.52 -5.69
N CYS A 26 8.03 8.27 -6.07
CA CYS A 26 6.65 8.15 -5.56
C CYS A 26 5.66 8.10 -6.73
N TYR A 27 4.41 7.66 -6.48
CA TYR A 27 3.38 7.64 -7.53
C TYR A 27 2.92 9.06 -7.86
N ARG A 28 2.76 9.90 -6.84
CA ARG A 28 2.53 11.33 -6.99
C ARG A 28 3.71 12.14 -6.47
N SER A 29 4.23 13.04 -7.31
CA SER A 29 5.29 13.97 -6.91
C SER A 29 4.85 14.85 -5.74
N LEU A 30 5.32 14.56 -4.53
CA LEU A 30 5.17 15.45 -3.37
C LEU A 30 6.29 16.51 -3.37
N LYS A 31 5.90 17.78 -3.31
CA LYS A 31 6.80 18.94 -3.11
C LYS A 31 6.17 19.88 -2.09
N LEU A 32 6.86 20.15 -0.99
CA LEU A 32 6.38 21.06 0.06
C LEU A 32 7.43 22.12 0.32
N ASP A 33 7.03 23.39 0.21
CA ASP A 33 7.91 24.53 0.39
C ASP A 33 7.68 25.17 1.76
N LYS A 34 8.77 25.59 2.42
CA LYS A 34 8.72 26.44 3.61
C LYS A 34 9.73 27.58 3.49
N SER A 35 9.30 28.80 3.83
CA SER A 35 10.18 29.96 3.92
C SER A 35 11.25 29.73 4.98
N VAL A 36 12.48 30.19 4.70
CA VAL A 36 13.60 30.15 5.64
C VAL A 36 13.49 31.24 6.73
N SER A 37 12.67 32.27 6.51
CA SER A 37 12.61 33.47 7.34
C SER A 37 12.29 33.28 8.82
N ASN A 38 11.65 32.16 9.17
CA ASN A 38 11.24 31.87 10.55
C ASN A 38 11.90 30.59 11.10
N LEU A 39 12.97 30.09 10.46
CA LEU A 39 13.53 28.77 10.76
C LEU A 39 14.77 28.77 11.65
N SER A 40 15.27 29.94 12.03
CA SER A 40 16.39 30.03 12.98
C SER A 40 15.92 29.51 14.34
N CYS A 41 16.42 28.35 14.73
CA CYS A 41 16.11 27.75 16.02
C CYS A 41 17.32 27.03 16.62
N LYS A 42 17.65 27.40 17.86
CA LYS A 42 18.67 26.72 18.68
C LYS A 42 18.23 25.32 19.13
N ASN A 43 16.93 25.03 19.08
CA ASN A 43 16.35 23.74 19.44
C ASN A 43 15.81 23.01 18.21
N TRP A 44 15.62 21.70 18.33
CA TRP A 44 14.96 20.92 17.27
C TRP A 44 13.51 21.35 17.12
N GLN A 45 13.12 21.72 15.90
CA GLN A 45 11.74 22.01 15.56
C GLN A 45 11.20 21.02 14.53
N LYS A 46 10.01 20.48 14.78
CA LYS A 46 9.32 19.62 13.83
C LYS A 46 8.84 20.45 12.64
N MET A 47 9.41 20.20 11.48
CA MET A 47 9.15 20.96 10.27
C MET A 47 8.06 20.34 9.41
N TRP A 48 8.11 19.03 9.24
CA TRP A 48 7.11 18.29 8.48
C TRP A 48 6.74 17.00 9.20
N HIS A 49 5.48 16.61 9.05
CA HIS A 49 4.98 15.30 9.42
C HIS A 49 4.12 14.80 8.27
N MET A 50 4.45 13.63 7.72
CA MET A 50 3.73 13.05 6.57
C MET A 50 3.63 11.55 6.64
N TYR A 51 2.62 11.06 5.93
CA TYR A 51 2.42 9.67 5.61
C TYR A 51 2.89 9.46 4.17
N CYS A 52 3.82 8.53 3.98
CA CYS A 52 4.41 8.26 2.67
C CYS A 52 3.70 7.08 2.01
N GLU A 53 3.48 7.17 0.70
CA GLU A 53 3.00 6.05 -0.10
C GLU A 53 4.03 4.92 -0.09
N PHE A 54 3.58 3.65 -0.24
CA PHE A 54 4.47 2.48 -0.29
C PHE A 54 5.57 2.60 -1.36
N ALA A 55 5.26 3.23 -2.50
CA ALA A 55 6.22 3.40 -3.58
C ALA A 55 7.38 4.33 -3.19
N THR A 56 7.17 5.28 -2.27
CA THR A 56 8.16 6.26 -1.81
C THR A 56 9.41 5.53 -1.35
N ARG A 57 10.59 5.95 -1.82
CA ARG A 57 11.89 5.33 -1.42
C ARG A 57 12.75 6.20 -0.52
N GLY A 58 12.34 7.44 -0.27
CA GLY A 58 13.08 8.36 0.58
C GLY A 58 12.57 9.79 0.46
N LEU A 59 13.32 10.71 1.04
CA LEU A 59 13.07 12.15 1.01
C LEU A 59 14.33 12.90 0.58
N THR A 60 14.15 14.03 -0.07
CA THR A 60 15.22 14.99 -0.35
C THR A 60 14.77 16.36 0.13
N ILE A 61 15.67 17.08 0.81
CA ILE A 61 15.43 18.46 1.25
C ILE A 61 16.41 19.33 0.49
N ASP A 62 15.88 20.25 -0.31
CA ASP A 62 16.65 21.22 -1.06
C ASP A 62 16.57 22.59 -0.38
N VAL A 63 17.70 23.28 -0.20
CA VAL A 63 17.72 24.74 -0.05
C VAL A 63 17.62 25.35 -1.43
N ARG A 64 16.61 26.18 -1.67
CA ARG A 64 16.39 26.82 -2.97
C ARG A 64 16.36 28.33 -2.81
N ARG A 65 16.85 29.02 -3.85
CA ARG A 65 16.75 30.47 -3.98
C ARG A 65 15.85 30.81 -5.17
N SER A 66 14.87 31.67 -4.94
CA SER A 66 14.04 32.22 -5.99
C SER A 66 14.87 33.15 -6.85
N MET A 67 14.86 32.93 -8.17
CA MET A 67 15.42 33.87 -9.14
C MET A 67 14.33 34.91 -9.45
N GLY A 68 14.69 36.19 -9.55
CA GLY A 68 13.72 37.24 -9.89
C GLY A 68 13.20 37.09 -11.33
N GLY A 69 11.91 37.36 -11.56
CA GLY A 69 11.24 37.34 -12.87
C GLY A 69 9.79 36.83 -12.82
N CYS A 70 9.03 37.01 -13.90
CA CYS A 70 7.63 36.54 -14.01
C CYS A 70 7.47 35.01 -14.05
N PHE A 71 8.57 34.27 -14.19
CA PHE A 71 8.57 32.80 -14.16
C PHE A 71 9.05 32.30 -12.79
N ARG A 72 8.35 31.29 -12.22
CA ARG A 72 8.68 30.60 -10.95
C ARG A 72 9.97 29.76 -11.05
N ASN A 73 11.08 30.38 -11.45
CA ASN A 73 12.37 29.74 -11.53
C ASN A 73 13.09 29.86 -10.19
N SER A 74 13.61 28.73 -9.70
CA SER A 74 14.41 28.68 -8.47
C SER A 74 15.62 27.79 -8.69
N LYS A 75 16.76 28.19 -8.14
CA LYS A 75 18.01 27.44 -8.18
C LYS A 75 18.17 26.63 -6.90
N ILE A 76 18.62 25.38 -7.00
CA ILE A 76 19.05 24.58 -5.84
C ILE A 76 20.42 25.08 -5.42
N LEU A 77 20.57 25.41 -4.13
CA LEU A 77 21.85 25.80 -3.54
C LEU A 77 22.55 24.59 -2.93
N LYS A 78 21.82 23.85 -2.09
CA LYS A 78 22.29 22.66 -1.37
C LYS A 78 21.16 21.66 -1.25
N ASN A 79 21.48 20.39 -1.06
CA ASN A 79 20.49 19.38 -0.75
C ASN A 79 21.07 18.28 0.15
N ILE A 80 20.17 17.60 0.85
CA ILE A 80 20.43 16.36 1.59
C ILE A 80 19.35 15.35 1.24
N SER A 81 19.65 14.07 1.38
CA SER A 81 18.72 13.00 1.07
C SER A 81 18.71 11.94 2.16
N PHE A 82 17.52 11.40 2.42
CA PHE A 82 17.27 10.34 3.38
C PHE A 82 16.63 9.18 2.63
N SER A 83 17.35 8.09 2.46
CA SER A 83 16.85 6.84 1.87
C SER A 83 16.14 6.03 2.95
N TRP A 84 14.99 5.44 2.62
CA TRP A 84 14.33 4.51 3.56
C TRP A 84 15.19 3.31 3.87
N ASN A 85 15.97 2.82 2.90
CA ASN A 85 16.85 1.70 3.12
C ASN A 85 17.81 2.02 4.27
N ASP A 86 18.50 3.16 4.18
CA ASP A 86 19.52 3.55 5.16
C ASP A 86 18.88 3.78 6.53
N MET A 87 17.74 4.48 6.56
CA MET A 87 17.00 4.73 7.80
C MET A 87 16.46 3.45 8.46
N LEU A 88 16.08 2.44 7.69
CA LEU A 88 15.58 1.17 8.22
C LEU A 88 16.70 0.29 8.81
N HIS A 89 17.95 0.52 8.43
CA HIS A 89 19.11 -0.18 9.01
C HIS A 89 19.58 0.48 10.31
N GLU A 90 19.16 1.73 10.58
CA GLU A 90 19.46 2.42 11.83
C GLU A 90 18.62 1.91 13.00
N LYS A 91 19.28 1.64 14.13
CA LYS A 91 18.62 1.11 15.35
C LYS A 91 17.52 2.02 15.87
N SER A 92 17.70 3.34 15.74
CA SER A 92 16.75 4.35 16.20
C SER A 92 15.78 4.82 15.10
N LEU A 93 15.85 4.24 13.89
CA LEU A 93 15.01 4.61 12.74
C LEU A 93 15.01 6.12 12.43
N MET A 94 16.16 6.74 12.70
CA MET A 94 16.38 8.16 12.52
C MET A 94 17.79 8.40 12.00
N LEU A 95 17.91 9.38 11.11
CA LEU A 95 19.18 9.84 10.56
C LEU A 95 19.26 11.35 10.74
N THR A 96 20.47 11.84 11.01
CA THR A 96 20.76 13.28 11.10
C THR A 96 21.83 13.62 10.09
N GLU A 97 21.53 14.59 9.23
CA GLU A 97 22.42 15.08 8.19
C GLU A 97 22.66 16.57 8.37
N GLU A 98 23.83 17.03 7.94
CA GLU A 98 24.19 18.44 7.93
C GLU A 98 23.93 19.03 6.55
N LEU A 99 22.99 19.98 6.47
CA LEU A 99 22.68 20.69 5.22
C LEU A 99 23.64 21.84 4.98
N ASP A 100 24.12 22.44 6.06
CA ASP A 100 25.17 23.44 6.11
C ASP A 100 25.86 23.39 7.48
N ALA A 101 27.02 24.03 7.64
CA ALA A 101 27.77 24.09 8.89
C ALA A 101 26.94 24.60 10.09
N ARG A 102 25.82 25.28 9.83
CA ARG A 102 24.90 25.82 10.84
C ARG A 102 23.54 25.14 10.88
N ILE A 103 23.20 24.25 9.93
CA ILE A 103 21.87 23.68 9.79
C ILE A 103 21.96 22.15 9.77
N ARG A 104 21.34 21.55 10.79
CA ARG A 104 21.17 20.11 10.92
C ARG A 104 19.73 19.74 10.69
N VAL A 105 19.55 18.61 10.02
CA VAL A 105 18.24 18.08 9.69
C VAL A 105 18.18 16.64 10.13
N MET A 106 17.10 16.30 10.82
CA MET A 106 16.86 14.96 11.31
C MET A 106 15.59 14.44 10.69
N ALA A 107 15.66 13.28 10.05
CA ALA A 107 14.50 12.53 9.62
C ALA A 107 14.29 11.35 10.56
N SER A 108 13.05 11.04 10.90
CA SER A 108 12.66 9.84 11.63
C SER A 108 11.48 9.16 10.96
N ILE A 109 11.57 7.85 10.82
CA ILE A 109 10.48 7.01 10.34
C ILE A 109 9.91 6.18 11.48
N THR A 110 8.60 6.02 11.45
CA THR A 110 7.95 4.91 12.16
C THR A 110 8.22 3.65 11.33
N PRO A 111 8.61 2.52 11.93
CA PRO A 111 8.81 1.30 11.17
C PRO A 111 7.54 0.98 10.38
N PRO A 112 7.67 0.49 9.13
CA PRO A 112 6.51 0.13 8.33
C PRO A 112 5.74 -0.95 9.08
N ILE A 113 4.56 -0.59 9.58
CA ILE A 113 3.59 -1.57 10.07
C ILE A 113 2.94 -2.22 8.85
N GLN A 114 2.64 -3.50 8.94
CA GLN A 114 1.85 -4.18 7.92
C GLN A 114 0.52 -3.43 7.77
N ALA A 115 0.28 -2.87 6.58
CA ALA A 115 -0.97 -2.19 6.30
C ALA A 115 -2.12 -3.21 6.43
N PRO A 116 -3.28 -2.80 6.99
CA PRO A 116 -4.47 -3.64 6.95
C PRO A 116 -4.72 -4.12 5.53
N TYR A 117 -5.01 -5.41 5.36
CA TYR A 117 -5.33 -5.95 4.04
C TYR A 117 -6.49 -5.16 3.45
N LEU A 118 -6.29 -4.61 2.26
CA LEU A 118 -7.36 -3.93 1.56
C LEU A 118 -8.32 -5.03 1.11
N LEU A 119 -9.51 -5.08 1.73
CA LEU A 119 -10.64 -5.85 1.21
C LEU A 119 -11.16 -5.15 -0.06
N LYS A 120 -10.30 -5.02 -1.08
CA LYS A 120 -10.71 -4.59 -2.40
C LYS A 120 -11.50 -5.75 -2.97
N CYS A 121 -12.81 -5.62 -2.89
CA CYS A 121 -13.73 -6.59 -3.48
C CYS A 121 -13.54 -6.53 -5.00
N VAL A 122 -12.69 -7.41 -5.53
CA VAL A 122 -12.77 -7.83 -6.94
C VAL A 122 -14.12 -8.51 -7.17
N PRO A 123 -14.62 -8.59 -8.41
CA PRO A 123 -15.93 -9.17 -8.70
C PRO A 123 -16.14 -10.50 -7.96
N ASP A 124 -17.28 -10.58 -7.28
CA ASP A 124 -17.67 -11.75 -6.51
C ASP A 124 -17.66 -12.99 -7.43
N ARG A 125 -17.05 -14.07 -6.97
CA ARG A 125 -17.03 -15.37 -7.65
C ARG A 125 -17.94 -16.35 -6.94
N VAL A 126 -18.47 -17.31 -7.67
CA VAL A 126 -19.22 -18.43 -7.09
C VAL A 126 -18.34 -19.66 -7.11
N THR A 127 -18.14 -20.30 -5.94
CA THR A 127 -17.42 -21.57 -5.83
C THR A 127 -18.31 -22.70 -5.32
N ASP A 128 -17.91 -23.93 -5.65
CA ASP A 128 -18.46 -25.17 -5.12
C ASP A 128 -17.89 -25.45 -3.71
N ASP A 129 -18.35 -26.49 -3.01
CA ASP A 129 -17.91 -26.86 -1.66
C ASP A 129 -16.37 -27.12 -1.62
N GLY A 130 -15.81 -27.68 -2.70
CA GLY A 130 -14.37 -27.90 -2.87
C GLY A 130 -13.54 -26.64 -3.17
N GLY A 131 -14.18 -25.49 -3.41
CA GLY A 131 -13.50 -24.24 -3.75
C GLY A 131 -13.21 -24.05 -5.24
N ALA A 132 -13.72 -24.91 -6.12
CA ALA A 132 -13.64 -24.71 -7.57
C ALA A 132 -14.63 -23.63 -8.01
N MET A 133 -14.22 -22.74 -8.92
CA MET A 133 -15.14 -21.76 -9.51
C MET A 133 -16.24 -22.44 -10.33
N VAL A 134 -17.50 -22.16 -10.02
CA VAL A 134 -18.66 -22.69 -10.77
C VAL A 134 -18.59 -22.20 -12.21
N SER A 135 -18.22 -23.10 -13.11
CA SER A 135 -18.05 -22.82 -14.53
C SER A 135 -18.11 -24.08 -15.39
N ASP A 136 -18.47 -23.90 -16.66
CA ASP A 136 -18.45 -24.97 -17.68
C ASP A 136 -17.06 -25.56 -17.91
N VAL A 137 -16.00 -24.77 -17.65
CA VAL A 137 -14.61 -25.24 -17.75
C VAL A 137 -14.36 -26.33 -16.71
N ILE A 138 -14.73 -26.08 -15.44
CA ILE A 138 -14.59 -27.06 -14.36
C ILE A 138 -15.45 -28.30 -14.61
N LEU A 139 -16.71 -28.14 -15.07
CA LEU A 139 -17.54 -29.29 -15.42
C LEU A 139 -16.87 -30.18 -16.47
N ARG A 140 -16.36 -29.59 -17.56
CA ARG A 140 -15.68 -30.36 -18.61
C ARG A 140 -14.46 -31.11 -18.07
N MET A 141 -13.64 -30.44 -17.25
CA MET A 141 -12.47 -31.07 -16.61
C MET A 141 -12.86 -32.20 -15.66
N ARG A 142 -14.04 -32.13 -15.03
CA ARG A 142 -14.56 -33.16 -14.11
C ARG A 142 -15.54 -34.13 -14.79
N SER A 143 -15.44 -34.32 -16.11
CA SER A 143 -16.32 -35.24 -16.88
C SER A 143 -17.81 -34.98 -16.65
N TYR A 144 -18.18 -33.71 -16.53
CA TYR A 144 -19.54 -33.21 -16.27
C TYR A 144 -20.15 -33.67 -14.94
N ARG A 145 -19.35 -34.10 -13.96
CA ARG A 145 -19.81 -34.31 -12.59
C ARG A 145 -20.33 -32.98 -12.00
N PRO A 146 -21.54 -32.94 -11.40
CA PRO A 146 -22.09 -31.72 -10.86
C PRO A 146 -21.21 -31.09 -9.77
N GLN A 147 -21.27 -29.75 -9.64
CA GLN A 147 -20.56 -28.99 -8.62
C GLN A 147 -21.50 -28.68 -7.44
N GLU A 148 -21.23 -29.27 -6.28
CA GLU A 148 -22.03 -29.12 -5.06
C GLU A 148 -21.76 -27.81 -4.32
N GLY A 149 -22.79 -27.18 -3.77
CA GLY A 149 -22.68 -25.98 -2.95
C GLY A 149 -22.62 -24.68 -3.75
N ARG A 150 -22.98 -23.58 -3.08
CA ARG A 150 -22.85 -22.21 -3.59
C ARG A 150 -22.22 -21.31 -2.55
N TRP A 151 -21.00 -20.92 -2.83
CA TRP A 151 -20.22 -20.04 -1.98
C TRP A 151 -19.98 -18.72 -2.67
N LEU A 152 -20.44 -17.64 -2.03
CA LEU A 152 -20.01 -16.29 -2.39
C LEU A 152 -18.53 -16.17 -2.02
N THR A 153 -17.68 -15.89 -2.99
CA THR A 153 -16.24 -15.97 -2.83
C THR A 153 -15.59 -14.65 -3.21
N ARG A 154 -14.82 -14.09 -2.27
CA ARG A 154 -14.12 -12.82 -2.39
C ARG A 154 -12.62 -13.02 -2.32
N THR A 155 -11.90 -12.50 -3.30
CA THR A 155 -10.44 -12.42 -3.26
C THR A 155 -10.03 -11.17 -2.50
N VAL A 156 -9.10 -11.34 -1.56
CA VAL A 156 -8.46 -10.25 -0.82
C VAL A 156 -7.10 -10.00 -1.42
N LEU A 157 -6.81 -8.73 -1.71
CA LEU A 157 -5.54 -8.29 -2.25
C LEU A 157 -4.73 -7.54 -1.19
N ASP A 158 -3.41 -7.69 -1.20
CA ASP A 158 -2.54 -6.76 -0.48
C ASP A 158 -2.50 -5.39 -1.18
N TYR A 159 -1.74 -4.47 -0.59
CA TYR A 159 -1.50 -3.14 -1.13
C TYR A 159 -0.76 -3.16 -2.49
N GLY A 160 -0.06 -4.25 -2.82
CA GLY A 160 0.61 -4.47 -4.10
C GLY A 160 -0.30 -5.05 -5.18
N GLY A 161 -1.55 -5.35 -4.84
CA GLY A 161 -2.51 -6.01 -5.74
C GLY A 161 -2.31 -7.53 -5.85
N LYS A 162 -1.47 -8.13 -5.01
CA LYS A 162 -1.27 -9.58 -4.97
C LYS A 162 -2.38 -10.23 -4.16
N GLU A 163 -2.87 -11.37 -4.62
CA GLU A 163 -3.85 -12.18 -3.90
C GLU A 163 -3.23 -12.78 -2.63
N CYS A 164 -3.89 -12.57 -1.50
CA CYS A 164 -3.40 -13.02 -0.19
C CYS A 164 -4.36 -13.97 0.51
N PHE A 165 -5.67 -13.76 0.36
CA PHE A 165 -6.68 -14.64 0.92
C PHE A 165 -7.86 -14.78 -0.02
N VAL A 166 -8.60 -15.87 0.17
CA VAL A 166 -9.91 -16.08 -0.39
C VAL A 166 -10.90 -16.27 0.75
N VAL A 167 -11.87 -15.37 0.85
CA VAL A 167 -12.96 -15.44 1.83
C VAL A 167 -14.19 -16.02 1.14
N ARG A 168 -14.70 -17.13 1.65
CA ARG A 168 -15.86 -17.85 1.10
C ARG A 168 -16.98 -17.85 2.12
N MET A 169 -18.18 -17.52 1.69
CA MET A 169 -19.39 -17.58 2.52
C MET A 169 -20.40 -18.49 1.86
N ARG A 170 -20.87 -19.53 2.56
CA ARG A 170 -21.91 -20.42 2.03
C ARG A 170 -23.23 -19.67 1.99
N ILE A 171 -23.75 -19.44 0.78
CA ILE A 171 -25.01 -18.74 0.55
C ILE A 171 -26.11 -19.67 0.02
N GLY A 172 -25.73 -20.84 -0.50
CA GLY A 172 -26.68 -21.82 -1.02
C GLY A 172 -26.18 -23.25 -0.96
N ARG A 173 -27.13 -24.18 -1.01
CA ARG A 173 -26.95 -25.63 -1.17
C ARG A 173 -27.49 -26.07 -2.53
N GLY A 174 -27.18 -27.31 -2.92
CA GLY A 174 -27.59 -27.90 -4.20
C GLY A 174 -26.44 -27.99 -5.19
N ILE A 175 -26.71 -28.58 -6.35
CA ILE A 175 -25.67 -28.84 -7.36
C ILE A 175 -25.74 -27.84 -8.50
N TRP A 176 -24.63 -27.64 -9.20
CA TRP A 176 -24.58 -27.01 -10.51
C TRP A 176 -24.31 -28.07 -11.57
N ARG A 177 -25.13 -28.07 -12.60
CA ARG A 177 -24.95 -28.82 -13.85
C ARG A 177 -25.53 -27.98 -14.98
N ARG A 178 -25.22 -28.32 -16.24
CA ARG A 178 -25.90 -27.72 -17.39
C ARG A 178 -27.39 -28.09 -17.34
N GLY A 179 -28.23 -27.14 -16.99
CA GLY A 179 -29.68 -27.32 -16.89
C GLY A 179 -30.33 -26.34 -15.90
N PRO A 180 -31.68 -26.31 -15.83
CA PRO A 180 -32.41 -25.51 -14.88
C PRO A 180 -32.32 -26.13 -13.49
N GLU A 181 -31.42 -25.62 -12.66
CA GLU A 181 -31.36 -25.98 -11.25
C GLU A 181 -31.11 -24.75 -10.39
N THR A 182 -32.07 -24.45 -9.53
CA THR A 182 -32.02 -23.28 -8.64
C THR A 182 -31.40 -23.72 -7.31
N PRO A 183 -30.27 -23.14 -6.90
CA PRO A 183 -29.69 -23.46 -5.60
C PRO A 183 -30.63 -23.03 -4.46
N MET A 184 -30.68 -23.84 -3.40
CA MET A 184 -31.46 -23.55 -2.20
C MET A 184 -30.71 -22.57 -1.32
N ALA A 185 -31.32 -21.42 -1.01
CA ALA A 185 -30.69 -20.43 -0.14
C ALA A 185 -30.44 -20.97 1.27
N VAL A 186 -29.29 -20.60 1.86
CA VAL A 186 -28.94 -20.88 3.26
C VAL A 186 -29.33 -19.68 4.12
N LYS A 187 -29.98 -19.95 5.26
CA LYS A 187 -30.35 -18.93 6.24
C LYS A 187 -29.10 -18.25 6.79
N TRP A 188 -29.22 -17.02 7.26
CA TRP A 188 -28.08 -16.21 7.70
C TRP A 188 -27.31 -16.88 8.86
N GLU A 189 -28.06 -17.42 9.82
CA GLU A 189 -27.56 -18.13 11.00
C GLU A 189 -26.81 -19.44 10.67
N ASP A 190 -27.08 -20.04 9.52
CA ASP A 190 -26.49 -21.31 9.08
C ASP A 190 -25.31 -21.10 8.11
N ARG A 191 -24.91 -19.85 7.86
CA ARG A 191 -23.82 -19.53 6.92
C ARG A 191 -22.47 -19.85 7.55
N ILE A 192 -21.69 -20.63 6.81
CA ILE A 192 -20.29 -20.91 7.13
C ILE A 192 -19.44 -19.91 6.37
N ILE A 193 -18.46 -19.31 7.06
CA ILE A 193 -17.43 -18.46 6.46
C ILE A 193 -16.09 -19.19 6.56
N GLU A 194 -15.43 -19.38 5.43
CA GLU A 194 -14.07 -19.89 5.35
C GLU A 194 -13.13 -18.76 4.92
N VAL A 195 -11.99 -18.64 5.60
CA VAL A 195 -10.88 -17.78 5.17
C VAL A 195 -9.72 -18.69 4.80
N ARG A 196 -9.31 -18.66 3.54
CA ARG A 196 -8.23 -19.50 3.01
C ARG A 196 -7.05 -18.63 2.63
N GLU A 197 -5.89 -18.90 3.20
CA GLU A 197 -4.66 -18.17 2.89
C GLU A 197 -4.07 -18.62 1.55
N GLY A 198 -3.66 -17.65 0.73
CA GLY A 198 -3.02 -17.89 -0.56
C GLY A 198 -3.75 -17.26 -1.75
N SER A 199 -3.19 -17.51 -2.93
CA SER A 199 -3.71 -17.08 -4.22
C SER A 199 -4.52 -18.17 -4.91
N TRP A 200 -5.36 -17.78 -5.87
CA TRP A 200 -6.07 -18.75 -6.69
C TRP A 200 -5.11 -19.64 -7.48
N SER A 201 -5.47 -20.92 -7.61
CA SER A 201 -4.84 -21.83 -8.57
C SER A 201 -5.59 -21.76 -9.89
N TYR A 202 -5.14 -20.88 -10.78
CA TYR A 202 -5.75 -20.66 -12.09
C TYR A 202 -5.45 -21.79 -13.07
N ILE A 203 -6.45 -22.15 -13.88
CA ILE A 203 -6.31 -23.16 -14.92
C ILE A 203 -5.67 -22.51 -16.14
N ALA A 204 -4.58 -23.06 -16.65
CA ALA A 204 -3.81 -22.46 -17.75
C ALA A 204 -4.64 -22.16 -19.02
N SER A 205 -5.68 -22.95 -19.30
CA SER A 205 -6.57 -22.77 -20.46
C SER A 205 -7.65 -21.70 -20.26
N ALA A 206 -7.82 -21.16 -19.04
CA ALA A 206 -8.80 -20.13 -18.71
C ALA A 206 -8.20 -19.14 -17.70
N THR A 207 -7.75 -17.98 -18.18
CA THR A 207 -7.02 -16.97 -17.38
C THR A 207 -7.81 -16.37 -16.20
N SER A 208 -9.08 -16.71 -16.03
CA SER A 208 -9.96 -16.21 -14.97
C SER A 208 -10.67 -17.30 -14.14
N VAL A 209 -10.46 -18.59 -14.46
CA VAL A 209 -11.12 -19.72 -13.78
C VAL A 209 -10.08 -20.52 -13.00
N GLY A 210 -10.41 -20.90 -11.77
CA GLY A 210 -9.48 -21.64 -10.93
C GLY A 210 -10.10 -22.23 -9.68
N TYR A 211 -9.23 -22.61 -8.76
CA TYR A 211 -9.54 -23.19 -7.46
C TYR A 211 -9.07 -22.26 -6.35
N ALA A 212 -9.91 -22.07 -5.34
CA ALA A 212 -9.52 -21.38 -4.12
C ALA A 212 -8.36 -22.15 -3.47
N PRO A 213 -7.49 -21.49 -2.69
CA PRO A 213 -6.48 -22.18 -1.90
C PRO A 213 -7.09 -23.31 -1.06
N GLU A 214 -6.28 -24.29 -0.68
CA GLU A 214 -6.71 -25.30 0.29
C GLU A 214 -7.01 -24.63 1.65
N PRO A 215 -7.93 -25.19 2.47
CA PRO A 215 -8.15 -24.68 3.80
C PRO A 215 -6.85 -24.76 4.59
N SER A 216 -6.40 -23.64 5.15
CA SER A 216 -5.34 -23.67 6.13
C SER A 216 -5.86 -24.41 7.37
N CYS A 217 -5.20 -25.49 7.75
CA CYS A 217 -5.48 -26.22 8.98
C CYS A 217 -5.06 -25.36 10.18
N PHE A 218 -5.85 -24.35 10.52
CA PHE A 218 -5.75 -23.70 11.82
C PHE A 218 -6.96 -24.14 12.65
N PRO A 219 -6.75 -24.90 13.74
CA PRO A 219 -7.80 -25.02 14.73
C PRO A 219 -8.01 -23.63 15.34
N LEU A 220 -9.22 -23.09 15.20
CA LEU A 220 -9.70 -22.00 16.06
C LEU A 220 -10.11 -22.59 17.40
#